data_AF-H3G592-F1
#
_entry.id   AF-H3G592-F1
#
_cell.length_a   1.000
_cell.length_b   1.000
_cell.length_c   1.000
_cell.angle_alpha   90.00
_cell.angle_beta   90.00
_cell.angle_gamma   90.00
#
_symmetry.space_group_name_H-M   'P 1'
#
loop_
_entity.id
_entity.type
_entity.pdbx_description
1 polymer ?
#
loop_
_entity_poly.entity_id
_entity_poly.type
_entity_poly.pdbx_seq_one_letter_code
_entity_poly.pdbx_strand_id
1 'polypeptide(L)'
;VNHFIEHNSLLDREARSRATSVYLANRVLPMLPRILCEKLCSLQPQVDRLAFSVVWQMNVDGTLVDGVEPWFGKSIIRSCCKLDYGSAQKMLDGVINSDNVDEWEEDRRPIPDANPDITNATVIQSVKDLWSIGVNRRAMRFETGAVSLNDVKLVFSLDEKGNPTRYGSYELKDSNRLVEEYMLLAN
;
A
#
# COMPACT_ATOMS: atom_id res chain seq x y z
N VAL A 1 8.30 1.53 -12.75
CA VAL A 1 9.78 1.64 -12.64
C VAL A 1 10.49 1.25 -13.94
N ASN A 2 10.29 0.04 -14.47
CA ASN A 2 10.97 -0.46 -15.69
C ASN A 2 10.80 0.45 -16.94
N HIS A 3 9.74 1.27 -16.99
CA HIS A 3 9.59 2.28 -18.05
C HIS A 3 10.71 3.35 -18.03
N PHE A 4 11.26 3.67 -16.87
CA PHE A 4 12.23 4.75 -16.68
C PHE A 4 13.69 4.27 -16.61
N ILE A 5 13.91 2.95 -16.54
CA ILE A 5 15.24 2.37 -16.37
C ILE A 5 15.44 1.36 -17.48
N GLU A 6 16.20 1.74 -18.48
CA GLU A 6 16.54 0.85 -19.59
C GLU A 6 17.51 -0.24 -19.13
N HIS A 7 17.29 -1.44 -19.63
CA HIS A 7 18.13 -2.60 -19.36
C HIS A 7 19.59 -2.32 -19.72
N ASN A 8 20.53 -2.68 -18.84
CA ASN A 8 21.98 -2.49 -18.96
C ASN A 8 22.48 -1.04 -19.04
N SER A 9 21.63 -0.04 -18.82
CA SER A 9 22.02 1.35 -18.61
C SER A 9 22.93 1.50 -17.37
N LEU A 10 23.62 2.63 -17.25
CA LEU A 10 24.43 2.93 -16.04
C LEU A 10 23.56 2.90 -14.77
N LEU A 11 22.32 3.40 -14.88
CA LEU A 11 21.37 3.39 -13.78
C LEU A 11 20.92 1.97 -13.41
N ASP A 12 20.65 1.11 -14.38
CA ASP A 12 20.31 -0.31 -14.13
C ASP A 12 21.46 -1.04 -13.44
N ARG A 13 22.70 -0.83 -13.89
CA ARG A 13 23.90 -1.44 -13.28
C ARG A 13 24.07 -1.00 -11.83
N GLU A 14 23.90 0.29 -11.54
CA GLU A 14 23.97 0.81 -10.17
C GLU A 14 22.82 0.27 -9.30
N ALA A 15 21.58 0.24 -9.82
CA ALA A 15 20.43 -0.32 -9.11
C ALA A 15 20.65 -1.80 -8.77
N ARG A 16 21.19 -2.58 -9.71
CA ARG A 16 21.56 -4.00 -9.53
C ARG A 16 22.67 -4.18 -8.51
N SER A 17 23.67 -3.30 -8.52
CA SER A 17 24.75 -3.27 -7.52
C SER A 17 24.22 -3.03 -6.11
N ARG A 18 23.28 -2.08 -5.96
CA ARG A 18 22.62 -1.80 -4.67
C ARG A 18 21.64 -2.90 -4.24
N ALA A 19 21.01 -3.57 -5.21
CA ALA A 19 20.01 -4.62 -5.07
C ALA A 19 18.69 -4.23 -4.38
N THR A 20 18.74 -3.42 -3.31
CA THR A 20 17.58 -2.95 -2.56
C THR A 20 17.84 -1.61 -1.89
N SER A 21 16.79 -0.98 -1.35
CA SER A 21 16.93 0.21 -0.49
C SER A 21 17.19 -0.22 0.94
N VAL A 22 18.10 0.47 1.64
CA VAL A 22 18.40 0.18 3.05
C VAL A 22 17.65 1.16 3.94
N TYR A 23 16.77 0.63 4.79
CA TYR A 23 15.98 1.40 5.74
C TYR A 23 16.67 1.41 7.10
N LEU A 24 17.21 2.56 7.50
CA LEU A 24 17.76 2.81 8.83
C LEU A 24 16.72 3.54 9.68
N ALA A 25 16.92 3.55 11.01
CA ALA A 25 15.97 4.19 11.93
C ALA A 25 15.71 5.67 11.60
N ASN A 26 16.73 6.40 11.11
CA ASN A 26 16.65 7.84 10.86
C ASN A 26 16.72 8.25 9.38
N ARG A 27 17.01 7.31 8.45
CA ARG A 27 17.14 7.62 7.03
C ARG A 27 16.98 6.40 6.14
N VAL A 28 16.75 6.66 4.86
CA VAL A 28 16.74 5.62 3.81
C VAL A 28 17.92 5.85 2.87
N LEU A 29 18.65 4.79 2.56
CA LEU A 29 19.62 4.75 1.47
C LEU A 29 18.91 4.17 0.24
N PRO A 30 18.50 5.00 -0.72
CA PRO A 30 17.62 4.53 -1.79
C PRO A 30 18.40 3.71 -2.84
N MET A 31 17.76 2.67 -3.36
CA MET A 31 18.26 1.90 -4.50
C MET A 31 18.34 2.74 -5.77
N LEU A 32 17.40 3.66 -5.94
CA LEU A 32 17.26 4.50 -7.13
C LEU A 32 17.45 5.99 -6.77
N PRO A 33 17.75 6.85 -7.75
CA PRO A 33 17.76 8.30 -7.56
C PRO A 33 16.44 8.81 -6.97
N ARG A 34 16.53 9.79 -6.06
CA ARG A 34 15.36 10.37 -5.38
C ARG A 34 14.28 10.86 -6.34
N ILE A 35 14.65 11.40 -7.50
CA ILE A 35 13.68 11.84 -8.51
C ILE A 35 12.77 10.70 -9.00
N LEU A 36 13.28 9.47 -9.10
CA LEU A 36 12.47 8.30 -9.42
C LEU A 36 11.63 7.86 -8.22
N CYS A 37 12.26 7.71 -7.05
CA CYS A 37 11.59 7.23 -5.84
C CYS A 37 10.47 8.16 -5.34
N GLU A 38 10.71 9.46 -5.34
CA GLU A 38 9.87 10.45 -4.66
C GLU A 38 8.91 11.18 -5.62
N LYS A 39 9.25 11.28 -6.92
CA LYS A 39 8.44 12.01 -7.90
C LYS A 39 7.81 11.13 -8.96
N LEU A 40 8.63 10.46 -9.78
CA LEU A 40 8.15 9.83 -11.02
C LEU A 40 7.49 8.47 -10.81
N CYS A 41 8.05 7.62 -9.94
CA CYS A 41 7.49 6.30 -9.63
C CYS A 41 6.61 6.29 -8.38
N SER A 42 6.64 7.37 -7.57
CA SER A 42 5.80 7.48 -6.38
C SER A 42 4.35 7.70 -6.80
N LEU A 43 3.44 6.86 -6.31
CA LEU A 43 1.99 6.95 -6.58
C LEU A 43 1.33 8.04 -5.73
N GLN A 44 1.77 9.28 -5.93
CA GLN A 44 1.22 10.44 -5.23
C GLN A 44 -0.26 10.63 -5.61
N PRO A 45 -1.11 11.08 -4.66
CA PRO A 45 -2.50 11.34 -4.94
C PRO A 45 -2.65 12.44 -5.99
N GLN A 46 -3.70 12.35 -6.80
CA GLN A 46 -4.11 13.39 -7.74
C GLN A 46 -3.07 13.70 -8.82
N VAL A 47 -2.23 12.73 -9.17
CA VAL A 47 -1.33 12.83 -10.31
C VAL A 47 -1.36 11.55 -11.12
N ASP A 48 -1.38 11.68 -12.44
CA ASP A 48 -1.35 10.54 -13.34
C ASP A 48 0.00 9.82 -13.23
N ARG A 49 -0.06 8.50 -13.15
CA ARG A 49 1.12 7.64 -12.95
C ARG A 49 1.04 6.42 -13.83
N LEU A 50 2.17 6.12 -14.47
CA LEU A 50 2.38 4.85 -15.14
C LEU A 50 2.49 3.74 -14.09
N ALA A 51 1.67 2.71 -14.24
CA ALA A 51 1.67 1.55 -13.39
C ALA A 51 1.75 0.26 -14.23
N PHE A 52 2.09 -0.83 -13.55
CA PHE A 52 1.86 -2.17 -14.05
C PHE A 52 0.87 -2.79 -13.07
N SER A 53 -0.28 -3.20 -13.58
CA SER A 53 -1.42 -3.61 -12.78
C SER A 53 -1.72 -5.08 -12.98
N VAL A 54 -2.20 -5.70 -11.91
CA VAL A 54 -2.85 -7.01 -11.93
C VAL A 54 -4.29 -6.80 -11.46
N VAL A 55 -5.25 -7.36 -12.19
CA VAL A 55 -6.68 -7.24 -11.88
C VAL A 55 -7.29 -8.63 -11.85
N TRP A 56 -7.94 -8.95 -10.73
CA TRP A 56 -8.62 -10.23 -10.52
C TRP A 56 -10.13 -10.03 -10.48
N GLN A 57 -10.85 -11.08 -10.85
CA GLN A 57 -12.25 -11.24 -10.50
C GLN A 57 -12.35 -12.19 -9.31
N MET A 58 -13.00 -11.72 -8.24
CA MET A 58 -13.00 -12.42 -6.94
C MET A 58 -14.42 -12.56 -6.42
N ASN A 59 -14.67 -13.67 -5.75
CA ASN A 59 -15.88 -13.89 -4.97
C ASN A 59 -15.74 -13.22 -3.58
N VAL A 60 -16.86 -12.95 -2.93
CA VAL A 60 -16.90 -12.34 -1.60
C VAL A 60 -16.24 -13.23 -0.53
N ASP A 61 -16.21 -14.54 -0.75
CA ASP A 61 -15.52 -15.53 0.10
C ASP A 61 -13.98 -15.51 -0.06
N GLY A 62 -13.44 -14.61 -0.87
CA GLY A 62 -12.00 -14.49 -1.09
C GLY A 62 -11.44 -15.38 -2.19
N THR A 63 -12.23 -16.30 -2.76
CA THR A 63 -11.78 -17.16 -3.87
C THR A 63 -11.71 -16.38 -5.18
N LEU A 64 -10.91 -16.87 -6.13
CA LEU A 64 -10.90 -16.35 -7.49
C LEU A 64 -12.08 -16.96 -8.26
N VAL A 65 -12.63 -16.24 -9.23
CA VAL A 65 -13.68 -16.80 -10.09
C VAL A 65 -13.08 -17.86 -11.01
N ASP A 66 -13.64 -19.07 -10.97
CA ASP A 66 -13.17 -20.21 -11.77
C ASP A 66 -13.21 -19.91 -13.27
N GLY A 67 -12.12 -20.24 -13.97
CA GLY A 67 -11.97 -20.04 -15.41
C GLY A 67 -11.73 -18.59 -15.83
N VAL A 68 -11.58 -17.65 -14.89
CA VAL A 68 -11.23 -16.26 -15.17
C VAL A 68 -9.77 -16.01 -14.80
N GLU A 69 -8.94 -15.88 -15.84
CA GLU A 69 -7.53 -15.54 -15.65
C GLU A 69 -7.36 -14.09 -15.19
N PRO A 70 -6.37 -13.79 -14.32
CA PRO A 70 -6.05 -12.42 -13.95
C PRO A 70 -5.57 -11.62 -15.17
N TRP A 71 -5.98 -10.36 -15.24
CA TRP A 71 -5.46 -9.45 -16.25
C TRP A 71 -4.15 -8.82 -15.77
N PHE A 72 -3.11 -8.85 -16.61
CA PHE A 72 -1.83 -8.21 -16.38
C PHE A 72 -1.56 -7.19 -17.47
N GLY A 73 -1.17 -5.97 -17.10
CA GLY A 73 -0.84 -4.98 -18.12
C GLY A 73 -0.30 -3.66 -17.62
N LYS A 74 0.26 -2.90 -18.56
CA LYS A 74 0.63 -1.51 -18.35
C LYS A 74 -0.64 -0.67 -18.26
N SER A 75 -0.69 0.20 -17.27
CA SER A 75 -1.86 1.03 -16.96
C SER A 75 -1.42 2.47 -16.66
N ILE A 76 -2.39 3.38 -16.69
CA ILE A 76 -2.28 4.72 -16.14
C ILE A 76 -3.29 4.81 -15.01
N ILE A 77 -2.83 5.24 -13.83
CA ILE A 77 -3.69 5.42 -12.67
C ILE A 77 -3.57 6.85 -12.15
N ARG A 78 -4.59 7.28 -11.40
CA ARG A 78 -4.59 8.53 -10.65
C ARG A 78 -5.14 8.24 -9.25
N SER A 79 -4.27 8.08 -8.26
CA SER A 79 -4.70 7.75 -6.89
C SER A 79 -5.60 8.86 -6.35
N CYS A 80 -6.80 8.53 -5.89
CA CYS A 80 -7.74 9.54 -5.41
C CYS A 80 -7.33 10.13 -4.06
N CYS A 81 -6.64 9.36 -3.22
CA CYS A 81 -6.24 9.77 -1.88
C CYS A 81 -4.93 9.08 -1.46
N LYS A 82 -4.44 9.41 -0.26
CA LYS A 82 -3.25 8.79 0.35
C LYS A 82 -3.57 8.38 1.78
N LEU A 83 -3.83 7.09 1.98
CA LEU A 83 -4.10 6.53 3.29
C LEU A 83 -2.81 6.10 4.00
N ASP A 84 -2.80 6.22 5.32
CA ASP A 84 -1.89 5.48 6.19
C ASP A 84 -2.64 4.34 6.90
N TYR A 85 -1.87 3.42 7.49
CA TYR A 85 -2.44 2.26 8.20
C TYR A 85 -3.33 2.64 9.39
N GLY A 86 -3.06 3.77 10.06
CA GLY A 86 -3.89 4.26 11.16
C GLY A 86 -5.25 4.72 10.67
N SER A 87 -5.29 5.56 9.64
CA SER A 87 -6.53 6.03 9.00
C SER A 87 -7.34 4.85 8.44
N ALA A 88 -6.70 3.93 7.73
CA ALA A 88 -7.37 2.74 7.22
C ALA A 88 -7.93 1.85 8.35
N GLN A 89 -7.20 1.68 9.46
CA GLN A 89 -7.71 0.93 10.61
C GLN A 89 -8.94 1.61 11.22
N LYS A 90 -8.90 2.94 11.42
CA LYS A 90 -10.06 3.69 11.92
C LYS A 90 -11.30 3.54 11.03
N MET A 91 -11.13 3.35 9.71
CA MET A 91 -12.25 3.04 8.80
C MET A 91 -12.82 1.65 9.03
N LEU A 92 -11.97 0.66 9.28
CA LEU A 92 -12.38 -0.72 9.60
C LEU A 92 -13.09 -0.79 10.95
N ASP A 93 -12.59 -0.05 11.95
CA ASP A 93 -13.15 0.04 13.30
C ASP A 93 -14.45 0.85 13.36
N GLY A 94 -14.82 1.53 12.26
CA GLY A 94 -16.02 2.37 12.17
C GLY A 94 -15.89 3.76 12.80
N VAL A 95 -14.70 4.13 13.29
CA VAL A 95 -14.39 5.47 13.82
C VAL A 95 -14.49 6.51 12.72
N ILE A 96 -13.90 6.23 11.55
CA ILE A 96 -14.11 6.98 10.32
C ILE A 96 -15.22 6.30 9.53
N ASN A 97 -16.32 7.00 9.28
CA ASN A 97 -17.46 6.51 8.52
C ASN A 97 -18.10 7.64 7.68
N SER A 98 -19.19 7.35 6.96
CA SER A 98 -19.85 8.34 6.09
C SER A 98 -20.33 9.59 6.83
N ASP A 99 -20.68 9.43 8.10
CA ASP A 99 -21.29 10.47 8.92
C ASP A 99 -20.27 11.14 9.85
N ASN A 100 -19.08 10.54 10.00
CA ASN A 100 -17.98 11.03 10.81
C ASN A 100 -16.64 10.86 10.08
N VAL A 101 -16.18 11.94 9.44
CA VAL A 101 -14.88 11.99 8.72
C VAL A 101 -13.84 12.86 9.43
N ASP A 102 -14.15 13.43 10.59
CA ASP A 102 -13.29 14.40 11.28
C ASP A 102 -11.94 13.79 11.69
N GLU A 103 -11.94 12.49 12.00
CA GLU A 103 -10.76 11.70 12.35
C GLU A 103 -9.86 11.34 11.14
N TRP A 104 -10.28 11.71 9.93
CA TRP A 104 -9.52 11.56 8.69
C TRP A 104 -8.90 12.90 8.29
N GLU A 105 -7.58 13.02 8.30
CA GLU A 105 -6.85 14.24 7.90
C GLU A 105 -7.31 14.74 6.52
N GLU A 106 -7.67 16.03 6.41
CA GLU A 106 -8.27 16.62 5.20
C GLU A 106 -7.37 16.48 3.96
N ASP A 107 -6.07 16.65 4.11
CA ASP A 107 -5.07 16.53 3.03
C ASP A 107 -4.88 15.09 2.54
N ARG A 108 -5.44 14.11 3.27
CA ARG A 108 -5.43 12.69 2.91
C ARG A 108 -6.76 12.19 2.37
N ARG A 109 -7.78 13.04 2.29
CA ARG A 109 -9.09 12.70 1.75
C ARG A 109 -9.09 12.73 0.21
N PRO A 110 -10.01 12.02 -0.45
CA PRO A 110 -10.26 12.17 -1.87
C PRO A 110 -10.59 13.61 -2.24
N ILE A 111 -10.00 14.10 -3.33
CA ILE A 111 -10.36 15.39 -3.91
C ILE A 111 -11.48 15.17 -4.94
N PRO A 112 -12.69 15.75 -4.74
CA PRO A 112 -13.84 15.53 -5.62
C PRO A 112 -13.61 15.98 -7.07
N ASP A 113 -12.79 17.01 -7.28
CA ASP A 113 -12.62 17.66 -8.58
C ASP A 113 -12.05 16.77 -9.69
N ALA A 114 -11.35 15.68 -9.33
CA ALA A 114 -10.75 14.78 -10.31
C ALA A 114 -11.69 13.66 -10.78
N ASN A 115 -12.63 13.24 -9.93
CA ASN A 115 -13.66 12.27 -10.27
C ASN A 115 -14.84 12.44 -9.29
N PRO A 116 -15.99 12.97 -9.75
CA PRO A 116 -17.17 13.20 -8.90
C PRO A 116 -17.72 11.93 -8.25
N ASP A 117 -17.47 10.76 -8.84
CA ASP A 117 -17.94 9.48 -8.34
C ASP A 117 -17.12 8.99 -7.13
N ILE A 118 -15.95 9.59 -6.88
CA ILE A 118 -15.10 9.22 -5.74
C ILE A 118 -15.34 10.19 -4.58
N THR A 119 -16.05 9.68 -3.58
CA THR A 119 -16.33 10.39 -2.32
C THR A 119 -15.65 9.70 -1.12
N ASN A 120 -15.63 10.38 0.03
CA ASN A 120 -15.19 9.77 1.29
C ASN A 120 -15.90 8.44 1.56
N ALA A 121 -17.22 8.40 1.36
CA ALA A 121 -18.03 7.20 1.57
C ALA A 121 -17.59 6.05 0.65
N THR A 122 -17.33 6.33 -0.64
CA THR A 122 -16.89 5.28 -1.58
C THR A 122 -15.52 4.69 -1.23
N VAL A 123 -14.59 5.52 -0.74
CA VAL A 123 -13.26 5.04 -0.32
C VAL A 123 -13.36 4.23 0.96
N ILE A 124 -14.13 4.70 1.95
CA ILE A 124 -14.37 3.96 3.20
C ILE A 124 -15.00 2.60 2.89
N GLN A 125 -16.00 2.57 2.00
CA GLN A 125 -16.64 1.32 1.59
C GLN A 125 -15.65 0.40 0.87
N SER A 126 -14.84 0.92 -0.06
CA SER A 126 -13.82 0.14 -0.77
C SER A 126 -12.81 -0.49 0.18
N VAL A 127 -12.38 0.23 1.23
CA VAL A 127 -11.47 -0.33 2.27
C VAL A 127 -12.15 -1.47 3.03
N LYS A 128 -13.43 -1.34 3.38
CA LYS A 128 -14.20 -2.39 4.06
C LYS A 128 -14.42 -3.61 3.16
N ASP A 129 -14.73 -3.39 1.90
CA ASP A 129 -14.94 -4.47 0.92
C ASP A 129 -13.64 -5.26 0.71
N LEU A 130 -12.52 -4.56 0.50
CA LEU A 130 -11.18 -5.17 0.40
C LEU A 130 -10.82 -5.94 1.68
N TRP A 131 -11.16 -5.42 2.86
CA TRP A 131 -10.92 -6.15 4.10
C TRP A 131 -11.75 -7.42 4.20
N SER A 132 -13.04 -7.37 3.87
CA SER A 132 -13.94 -8.52 3.97
C SER A 132 -13.50 -9.68 3.06
N ILE A 133 -12.99 -9.38 1.87
CA ILE A 133 -12.42 -10.37 0.95
C ILE A 133 -11.04 -10.81 1.45
N GLY A 134 -10.19 -9.88 1.88
CA GLY A 134 -8.83 -10.14 2.34
C GLY A 134 -8.77 -11.05 3.57
N VAL A 135 -9.69 -10.89 4.54
CA VAL A 135 -9.73 -11.73 5.74
C VAL A 135 -10.06 -13.19 5.41
N ASN A 136 -10.99 -13.43 4.48
CA ASN A 136 -11.34 -14.78 4.04
C ASN A 136 -10.15 -15.44 3.32
N ARG A 137 -9.43 -14.68 2.48
CA ARG A 137 -8.20 -15.16 1.85
C ARG A 137 -7.13 -15.55 2.84
N ARG A 138 -6.92 -14.71 3.85
CA ARG A 138 -5.99 -15.00 4.92
C ARG A 138 -6.36 -16.31 5.62
N ALA A 139 -7.64 -16.48 5.96
CA ALA A 139 -8.11 -17.72 6.60
C ALA A 139 -7.77 -18.96 5.75
N MET A 140 -8.14 -18.96 4.46
CA MET A 140 -7.82 -20.05 3.53
C MET A 140 -6.31 -20.35 3.44
N ARG A 141 -5.48 -19.30 3.44
CA ARG A 141 -4.02 -19.43 3.41
C ARG A 141 -3.47 -20.16 4.64
N PHE A 142 -4.02 -19.89 5.84
CA PHE A 142 -3.63 -20.60 7.06
C PHE A 142 -4.21 -22.02 7.13
N GLU A 143 -5.43 -22.23 6.64
CA GLU A 143 -6.03 -23.56 6.53
C GLU A 143 -5.22 -24.48 5.60
N THR A 144 -4.60 -23.92 4.57
CA THR A 144 -3.72 -24.63 3.63
C THR A 144 -2.25 -24.71 4.06
N GLY A 145 -1.94 -24.35 5.31
CA GLY A 145 -0.64 -24.61 5.94
C GLY A 145 0.34 -23.45 5.92
N ALA A 146 -0.10 -22.21 5.67
CA ALA A 146 0.78 -21.06 5.84
C ALA A 146 1.19 -20.87 7.30
N VAL A 147 2.40 -20.36 7.50
CA VAL A 147 2.97 -20.11 8.83
C VAL A 147 3.25 -18.62 8.96
N SER A 148 2.86 -18.04 10.10
CA SER A 148 3.15 -16.64 10.44
C SER A 148 4.27 -16.60 11.47
N LEU A 149 5.48 -16.26 11.02
CA LEU A 149 6.63 -16.03 11.90
C LEU A 149 6.91 -14.54 11.94
N ASN A 150 6.27 -13.83 12.87
CA ASN A 150 6.44 -12.39 13.02
C ASN A 150 7.40 -12.10 14.18
N ASP A 151 8.60 -11.63 13.86
CA ASP A 151 9.52 -11.10 14.85
C ASP A 151 9.08 -9.72 15.34
N VAL A 152 9.42 -9.41 16.59
CA VAL A 152 9.18 -8.08 17.16
C VAL A 152 10.03 -7.05 16.41
N LYS A 153 9.37 -6.13 15.70
CA LYS A 153 10.03 -4.99 15.07
C LYS A 153 9.97 -3.78 15.99
N LEU A 154 11.09 -3.08 16.15
CA LEU A 154 11.16 -1.84 16.93
C LEU A 154 10.89 -0.61 16.05
N VAL A 155 10.16 0.35 16.59
CA VAL A 155 9.96 1.70 16.02
C VAL A 155 10.54 2.73 16.96
N PHE A 156 11.17 3.75 16.41
CA PHE A 156 11.77 4.85 17.16
C PHE A 156 11.05 6.16 16.86
N SER A 157 10.83 6.97 17.89
CA SER A 157 10.54 8.39 17.76
C SER A 157 11.85 9.15 17.80
N LEU A 158 12.07 10.08 16.88
CA LEU A 158 13.31 10.83 16.77
C LEU A 158 13.09 12.31 17.05
N ASP A 159 14.10 12.98 17.61
CA ASP A 159 14.15 14.44 17.68
C ASP A 159 14.55 15.07 16.33
N GLU A 160 14.57 16.40 16.25
CA GLU A 160 14.97 17.15 15.04
C GLU A 160 16.42 16.85 14.58
N LYS A 161 17.28 16.38 15.48
CA LYS A 161 18.67 16.01 15.19
C LYS A 161 18.79 14.53 14.76
N GLY A 162 17.70 13.78 14.76
CA GLY A 162 17.65 12.37 14.40
C GLY A 162 18.05 11.42 15.53
N ASN A 163 18.11 11.89 16.78
CA ASN A 163 18.39 11.04 17.95
C ASN A 163 17.10 10.37 18.44
N PRO A 164 17.15 9.09 18.84
CA PRO A 164 15.97 8.40 19.37
C PRO A 164 15.58 8.95 20.75
N THR A 165 14.33 9.41 20.88
CA THR A 165 13.73 9.89 22.12
C THR A 165 12.84 8.84 22.77
N ARG A 166 12.24 7.96 21.98
CA ARG A 166 11.38 6.86 22.43
C ARG A 166 11.53 5.65 21.51
N TYR A 167 11.27 4.47 22.04
CA TYR A 167 11.10 3.26 21.24
C TYR A 167 9.82 2.51 21.65
N GLY A 168 9.34 1.65 20.77
CA GLY A 168 8.21 0.75 21.00
C GLY A 168 8.17 -0.39 20.00
N SER A 169 7.28 -1.34 20.19
CA SER A 169 7.01 -2.40 19.22
C SER A 169 6.12 -1.89 18.09
N TYR A 170 6.41 -2.31 16.86
CA TYR A 170 5.51 -2.13 15.74
C TYR A 170 4.37 -3.14 15.84
N GLU A 171 3.16 -2.64 16.04
CA GLU A 171 1.95 -3.48 16.06
C GLU A 171 1.41 -3.65 14.65
N LEU A 172 1.23 -4.91 14.24
CA LEU A 172 0.55 -5.25 13.00
C LEU A 172 -0.96 -5.19 13.21
N LYS A 173 -1.61 -4.27 12.50
CA LYS A 173 -3.05 -4.05 12.53
C LYS A 173 -3.73 -4.77 11.36
N ASP A 174 -5.07 -4.81 11.36
CA ASP A 174 -5.82 -5.41 10.25
C ASP A 174 -5.62 -4.65 8.94
N SER A 175 -5.46 -3.32 9.00
CA SER A 175 -5.07 -2.53 7.84
C SER A 175 -3.71 -2.92 7.25
N ASN A 176 -2.76 -3.42 8.06
CA ASN A 176 -1.51 -3.98 7.55
C ASN A 176 -1.75 -5.30 6.80
N ARG A 177 -2.56 -6.17 7.39
CA ARG A 177 -2.92 -7.48 6.84
C ARG A 177 -3.71 -7.35 5.54
N LEU A 178 -4.57 -6.33 5.44
CA LEU A 178 -5.28 -5.98 4.22
C LEU A 178 -4.31 -5.85 3.05
N VAL A 179 -3.28 -5.00 3.19
CA VAL A 179 -2.28 -4.81 2.12
C VAL A 179 -1.46 -6.09 1.91
N GLU A 180 -1.09 -6.78 2.99
CA GLU A 180 -0.33 -8.04 2.93
C GLU A 180 -0.99 -9.07 1.99
N GLU A 181 -2.28 -9.36 2.15
CA GLU A 181 -2.95 -10.42 1.38
C GLU A 181 -3.03 -10.11 -0.13
N TYR A 182 -3.25 -8.85 -0.51
CA TYR A 182 -3.27 -8.48 -1.93
C TYR A 182 -1.87 -8.42 -2.54
N MET A 183 -0.85 -8.07 -1.75
CA MET A 183 0.54 -8.14 -2.22
C MET A 183 1.02 -9.59 -2.34
N LEU A 184 0.58 -10.50 -1.45
CA LEU A 184 0.86 -11.93 -1.58
C LEU A 184 0.16 -12.53 -2.82
N LEU A 185 -1.06 -12.12 -3.13
CA LEU A 185 -1.77 -12.56 -4.34
C LEU A 185 -1.14 -12.00 -5.63
N ALA A 186 -0.55 -10.81 -5.57
CA ALA A 186 0.10 -10.17 -6.71
C ALA A 186 1.45 -10.79 -7.12
N ASN A 187 2.14 -11.44 -6.19
CA ASN A 187 3.46 -12.06 -6.41
C ASN A 187 3.32 -13.53 -6.82
#